data_AF-A0A660Y4Y6-F1
#
_entry.id   AF-A0A660Y4Y6-F1
#
_cell.length_a   1.000
_cell.length_b   1.000
_cell.length_c   1.000
_cell.angle_alpha   90.00
_cell.angle_beta   90.00
_cell.angle_gamma   90.00
#
_symmetry.space_group_name_H-M   'P 1'
#
loop_
_entity.id
_entity.type
_entity.pdbx_description
1 polymer ?
#
loop_
_entity_poly.entity_id
_entity_poly.type
_entity_poly.pdbx_seq_one_letter_code
_entity_poly.pdbx_strand_id
1 'polypeptide(L)' 'MGTGFERERLSEEEIARLKELARLARGDILKMTTLAGSGHPGGSMSSVDIYLTLYSCANVDPRDPEDPDRDRIIISHGHT' A
#
# COMPACT_ATOMS: atom_id res chain seq x y z
N MET A 1 2.14 3.35 -13.08
CA MET A 1 3.32 2.47 -13.08
C MET A 1 4.36 3.16 -12.20
N GLY A 2 4.83 2.48 -11.16
CA GLY A 2 5.86 3.04 -10.27
C GLY A 2 7.20 3.15 -10.98
N THR A 3 8.13 3.87 -10.37
CA THR A 3 9.41 4.25 -11.00
C THR A 3 10.58 3.35 -10.57
N GLY A 4 10.34 2.15 -10.06
CA GLY A 4 11.41 1.27 -9.57
C GLY A 4 12.30 1.91 -8.49
N PHE A 5 11.73 2.77 -7.65
CA PHE A 5 12.48 3.55 -6.63
C PHE A 5 13.58 4.49 -7.19
N GLU A 6 13.54 4.87 -8.47
CA GLU A 6 14.56 5.74 -9.10
C GLU A 6 14.56 7.20 -8.59
N ARG A 7 13.55 7.63 -7.83
CA ARG A 7 13.37 9.01 -7.36
C ARG A 7 13.70 9.15 -5.88
N GLU A 8 14.48 10.16 -5.53
CA GLU A 8 14.85 10.46 -4.14
C GLU A 8 13.65 10.98 -3.31
N ARG A 9 12.72 11.71 -3.95
CA ARG A 9 11.60 12.38 -3.29
C ARG A 9 10.31 12.28 -4.10
N LEU A 10 9.19 12.20 -3.38
CA LEU A 10 7.85 12.37 -3.93
C LEU A 10 7.53 13.85 -4.08
N SER A 11 6.71 14.18 -5.09
CA SER A 11 6.13 15.52 -5.22
C SER A 11 5.06 15.76 -4.14
N GLU A 12 4.80 17.04 -3.85
CA GLU A 12 3.72 17.43 -2.91
C GLU A 12 2.35 16.90 -3.35
N GLU A 13 2.09 16.83 -4.66
CA GLU A 13 0.86 16.27 -5.21
C GLU A 13 0.75 14.75 -4.96
N GLU A 14 1.83 13.99 -5.17
CA GLU A 14 1.88 12.57 -4.84
C GLU A 14 1.68 12.34 -3.34
N ILE A 15 2.32 13.15 -2.48
CA ILE A 15 2.16 13.07 -1.03
C ILE A 15 0.70 13.32 -0.64
N ALA A 16 0.06 14.36 -1.20
CA ALA A 16 -1.33 14.68 -0.94
C ALA A 16 -2.27 13.53 -1.37
N ARG A 17 -2.03 12.96 -2.56
CA ARG A 17 -2.78 11.82 -3.08
C ARG A 17 -2.65 10.58 -2.19
N LEU A 18 -1.43 10.26 -1.75
CA LEU A 18 -1.17 9.11 -0.88
C LEU A 18 -1.82 9.28 0.50
N LYS A 19 -1.81 10.49 1.06
CA LYS A 19 -2.52 10.80 2.32
C LYS A 19 -4.01 10.57 2.21
N GLU A 20 -4.64 10.98 1.10
CA GLU A 20 -6.06 10.74 0.89
C GLU A 20 -6.37 9.24 0.69
N LEU A 21 -5.53 8.53 -0.08
CA LEU A 21 -5.66 7.07 -0.21
C LEU A 21 -5.49 6.36 1.14
N ALA A 22 -4.58 6.81 1.99
CA ALA A 22 -4.41 6.24 3.33
C ALA A 22 -5.66 6.45 4.19
N ARG A 23 -6.31 7.62 4.10
CA ARG A 23 -7.57 7.90 4.80
C ARG A 23 -8.69 6.94 4.35
N LEU A 24 -8.83 6.75 3.05
CA LEU A 24 -9.82 5.83 2.47
C LEU A 24 -9.54 4.39 2.87
N ALA A 25 -8.30 3.93 2.72
CA ALA A 25 -7.89 2.58 3.05
C ALA A 25 -8.09 2.23 4.53
N ARG A 26 -7.88 3.17 5.47
CA ARG A 26 -8.22 2.96 6.89
C ARG A 26 -9.72 2.76 7.10
N GLY A 27 -10.56 3.50 6.37
CA GLY A 27 -12.01 3.29 6.37
C GLY A 27 -12.38 1.91 5.85
N ASP A 28 -11.74 1.46 4.76
CA ASP A 28 -11.95 0.13 4.18
C ASP A 28 -11.49 -0.98 5.12
N ILE A 29 -10.34 -0.86 5.78
CA ILE A 29 -9.84 -1.80 6.79
C ILE A 29 -10.88 -1.97 7.91
N LEU A 30 -11.38 -0.86 8.46
CA LEU A 30 -12.39 -0.90 9.52
C LEU A 30 -13.68 -1.56 9.03
N LYS A 31 -14.14 -1.20 7.82
CA LYS A 31 -15.35 -1.78 7.22
C LYS A 31 -15.21 -3.29 7.00
N MET A 32 -14.12 -3.74 6.38
CA MET A 32 -13.88 -5.14 6.06
C MET A 32 -13.78 -6.01 7.32
N THR A 33 -12.99 -5.58 8.31
CA THR A 33 -12.81 -6.32 9.57
C THR A 33 -14.08 -6.35 10.42
N THR A 34 -14.86 -5.27 10.41
CA THR A 34 -16.17 -5.21 11.09
C THR A 34 -17.17 -6.17 10.43
N LEU A 35 -17.27 -6.16 9.11
CA LEU A 35 -18.18 -7.05 8.36
C LEU A 35 -17.78 -8.53 8.51
N ALA A 36 -16.48 -8.83 8.58
CA ALA A 36 -15.98 -10.17 8.83
C ALA A 36 -16.13 -10.63 10.29
N GLY A 37 -16.43 -9.73 11.22
CA GLY A 37 -16.45 -10.01 12.67
C GLY A 37 -15.10 -10.46 13.23
N SER A 38 -14.01 -10.29 12.48
CA SER A 38 -12.66 -10.76 12.81
C SER A 38 -11.59 -10.02 11.99
N GLY A 39 -10.32 -10.09 12.42
CA GLY A 39 -9.17 -9.47 11.74
C GLY A 39 -8.33 -8.58 12.66
N HIS A 40 -7.27 -7.97 12.13
CA HIS A 40 -6.33 -7.13 12.90
C HIS A 40 -6.27 -5.69 12.37
N PRO A 41 -7.35 -4.90 12.52
CA PRO A 41 -7.43 -3.59 11.89
C PRO A 41 -6.33 -2.63 12.37
N GLY A 42 -5.88 -2.75 13.62
CA GLY A 42 -4.83 -1.89 14.17
C GLY A 42 -3.50 -1.99 13.41
N GLY A 43 -3.09 -3.19 13.03
CA GLY A 43 -1.81 -3.42 12.36
C GLY A 43 -1.80 -2.96 10.89
N SER A 44 -2.90 -3.17 10.17
CA SER A 44 -3.02 -2.62 8.81
C SER A 44 -3.23 -1.11 8.82
N MET A 45 -3.96 -0.54 9.79
CA MET A 45 -4.11 0.92 9.91
C MET A 45 -2.79 1.64 10.20
N SER A 46 -1.90 1.05 11.01
CA SER A 46 -0.59 1.65 11.32
C SER A 46 0.41 1.54 10.18
N SER A 47 0.25 0.53 9.31
CA SER A 47 1.20 0.26 8.22
C SER A 47 0.76 0.80 6.87
N VAL A 48 -0.50 1.25 6.72
CA VAL A 48 -1.06 1.60 5.40
C VAL A 48 -0.27 2.69 4.65
N ASP A 49 0.30 3.67 5.35
CA ASP A 49 1.09 4.73 4.70
C ASP A 49 2.36 4.18 4.07
N ILE A 50 3.03 3.21 4.72
CA ILE A 50 4.23 2.58 4.16
C ILE A 50 3.86 1.71 2.97
N TYR A 51 2.74 0.98 3.02
CA TYR A 51 2.29 0.15 1.91
C TYR A 51 1.99 1.01 0.68
N LEU A 52 1.18 2.05 0.84
CA LEU A 52 0.83 2.95 -0.26
C LEU A 52 2.07 3.63 -0.86
N THR A 53 3.02 4.02 -0.01
CA THR A 53 4.29 4.60 -0.47
C THR A 53 5.09 3.59 -1.28
N LEU A 54 5.33 2.39 -0.76
CA LEU A 54 6.09 1.33 -1.44
C LEU A 54 5.44 0.97 -2.78
N TYR A 55 4.13 0.72 -2.80
CA TYR A 55 3.41 0.37 -4.04
C TYR A 55 3.34 1.52 -5.05
N SER A 56 3.43 2.78 -4.61
CA SER A 56 3.47 3.92 -5.52
C SER A 56 4.82 4.08 -6.23
N CYS A 57 5.90 3.59 -5.60
CA CYS A 57 7.26 3.69 -6.12
C CYS A 57 7.72 2.42 -6.83
N ALA A 58 7.23 1.26 -6.41
CA ALA A 58 7.65 -0.04 -6.92
C ALA A 58 7.28 -0.23 -8.40
N ASN A 59 8.17 -0.84 -9.15
CA ASN A 59 7.88 -1.37 -10.48
C ASN A 59 7.00 -2.62 -10.33
N VAL A 60 5.68 -2.42 -10.35
CA VAL A 60 4.67 -3.49 -10.32
C VAL A 60 3.55 -3.17 -11.31
N ASP A 61 3.13 -4.15 -12.11
CA ASP A 61 1.94 -4.07 -12.97
C ASP A 61 0.90 -5.09 -12.48
N PRO A 62 -0.30 -4.67 -12.03
CA PRO A 62 -1.35 -5.60 -11.63
C PRO A 62 -1.86 -6.48 -12.78
N ARG A 63 -1.57 -6.13 -14.04
CA ARG A 63 -1.91 -6.93 -15.22
C ARG A 63 -0.83 -7.97 -15.56
N ASP A 64 0.37 -7.82 -15.01
CA ASP A 64 1.48 -8.77 -15.16
C ASP A 64 2.19 -9.00 -13.80
N PRO A 65 1.53 -9.70 -12.86
CA PRO A 65 2.06 -9.93 -11.52
C PRO A 65 3.25 -10.93 -11.49
N GLU A 66 3.51 -11.63 -12.59
CA GLU A 66 4.57 -12.64 -12.71
C GLU A 66 5.83 -12.13 -13.40
N ASP A 67 5.86 -10.85 -13.81
CA ASP A 67 7.03 -10.21 -14.39
C ASP A 67 8.29 -10.52 -13.54
N PRO A 68 9.31 -11.18 -14.13
CA PRO A 68 10.52 -11.57 -13.41
C PRO A 68 11.32 -10.37 -12.90
N ASP A 69 11.20 -9.21 -13.54
CA ASP A 69 11.96 -7.98 -13.26
C ASP A 69 11.21 -6.99 -12.36
N ARG A 70 9.99 -7.32 -11.92
CA ARG A 70 9.22 -6.47 -11.00
C ARG A 70 9.84 -6.41 -9.60
N ASP A 71 9.63 -5.30 -8.91
CA ASP A 71 9.96 -5.17 -7.49
C ASP A 71 9.15 -6.14 -6.63
N ARG A 72 9.73 -6.61 -5.52
CA ARG A 72 9.07 -7.52 -4.57
C ARG A 72 8.84 -6.84 -3.23
N ILE A 73 7.57 -6.71 -2.85
CA ILE A 73 7.16 -6.23 -1.53
C ILE A 73 6.69 -7.43 -0.71
N ILE A 74 7.38 -7.74 0.38
CA ILE A 74 7.06 -8.88 1.27
C ILE A 74 6.63 -8.32 2.63
N ILE A 75 5.38 -8.56 3.01
CA ILE A 75 4.84 -8.17 4.32
C ILE A 75 5.00 -9.35 5.28
N SER A 76 6.05 -9.35 6.10
CA SER A 76 6.33 -10.45 7.02
C SER A 76 5.31 -10.60 8.17
N HIS A 77 4.54 -9.55 8.45
CA HIS A 77 3.51 -9.53 9.49
C HIS A 77 2.12 -9.71 8.84
N GLY A 78 1.90 -10.85 8.18
CA GLY A 78 0.76 -11.05 7.28
C GLY A 78 -0.63 -11.15 7.90
N HIS A 79 -0.78 -10.90 9.20
CA HIS A 79 -2.09 -10.86 9.85
C HIS A 79 -2.72 -9.48 9.87
N THR A 80 -2.01 -8.45 9.38
CA THR A 80 -2.51 -7.08 9.20
C THR A 80 -3.49 -6.96 8.05
#